data_AF-A0A0L1M7C1-F1
#
_entry.id   AF-A0A0L1M7C1-F1
#
_cell.length_a   1.000
_cell.length_b   1.000
_cell.length_c   1.000
_cell.angle_alpha   90.00
_cell.angle_beta   90.00
_cell.angle_gamma   90.00
#
_symmetry.space_group_name_H-M   'P 1'
#
loop_
_entity.id
_entity.type
_entity.pdbx_description
1 polymer ?
#
loop_
_entity_poly.entity_id
_entity_poly.type
_entity_poly.pdbx_seq_one_letter_code
_entity_poly.pdbx_strand_id
1 'polypeptide(L)' 'MLIGEIVQKLNNGATYEEIASSIKSNEDILRNDLKKFGFHYDNNERKLVFTGYESEYENTLRICYPDIKGLST' A
#
# COMPACT_ATOMS: atom_id res chain seq x y z
N MET A 1 9.94 0.98 6.56
CA MET A 1 8.58 0.54 6.93
C MET A 1 8.14 -0.42 5.84
N LEU A 2 7.63 -1.59 6.23
CA LEU A 2 7.11 -2.55 5.26
C LEU A 2 5.77 -2.06 4.70
N ILE A 3 5.38 -2.55 3.52
CA ILE A 3 4.17 -2.06 2.86
C ILE A 3 2.91 -2.52 3.59
N GLY A 4 2.93 -3.71 4.20
CA GLY A 4 1.84 -4.14 5.08
C GLY A 4 1.67 -3.23 6.31
N GLU A 5 2.77 -2.75 6.90
CA GLU A 5 2.72 -1.80 8.03
C GLU A 5 2.17 -0.44 7.60
N ILE A 6 2.57 0.04 6.42
CA ILE A 6 2.05 1.28 5.82
C ILE A 6 0.53 1.19 5.67
N VAL A 7 0.02 0.12 5.07
CA VAL A 7 -1.41 -0.10 4.84
C VAL A 7 -2.17 -0.18 6.17
N GLN A 8 -1.64 -0.92 7.15
CA GLN A 8 -2.26 -0.98 8.48
C GLN A 8 -2.37 0.39 9.15
N LYS A 9 -1.32 1.21 9.09
CA LYS A 9 -1.36 2.56 9.68
C LYS A 9 -2.38 3.45 8.98
N LEU A 10 -2.41 3.43 7.65
CA LEU A 10 -3.39 4.19 6.86
C LEU A 10 -4.84 3.75 7.18
N ASN A 11 -5.06 2.44 7.32
CA ASN A 11 -6.37 1.89 7.70
C ASN A 11 -6.76 2.20 9.15
N ASN A 12 -5.78 2.49 10.01
CA ASN A 12 -5.98 2.94 11.39
C ASN A 12 -6.03 4.47 11.52
N GLY A 13 -6.16 5.20 10.42
CA GLY A 13 -6.41 6.64 10.42
C GLY A 13 -5.17 7.52 10.26
N ALA A 14 -3.99 6.95 10.05
CA ALA A 14 -2.83 7.74 9.64
C ALA A 14 -3.07 8.36 8.26
N THR A 15 -2.53 9.55 8.05
CA THR A 15 -2.55 10.23 6.75
C THR A 15 -1.36 9.79 5.88
N TYR A 16 -1.52 9.94 4.56
CA TYR A 16 -0.42 9.67 3.63
C TYR A 16 0.77 10.60 3.87
N GLU A 17 0.53 11.86 4.24
CA GLU A 17 1.59 12.83 4.57
C GLU A 17 2.43 12.37 5.77
N GLU A 18 1.79 11.93 6.86
CA GLU A 18 2.48 11.40 8.05
C GLU A 18 3.35 10.19 7.72
N ILE A 19 2.84 9.26 6.91
CA ILE A 19 3.58 8.08 6.51
C ILE A 19 4.73 8.44 5.56
N ALA A 20 4.47 9.27 4.55
CA ALA A 20 5.46 9.71 3.58
C ALA A 20 6.62 10.43 4.29
N SER A 21 6.31 11.33 5.23
CA SER A 21 7.30 12.00 6.07
C SER A 21 8.12 11.00 6.90
N SER A 22 7.45 10.02 7.54
CA SER A 22 8.12 8.98 8.33
C SER A 22 9.11 8.12 7.53
N ILE A 23 8.90 7.95 6.23
CA ILE A 23 9.80 7.19 5.35
C ILE A 23 10.68 8.09 4.48
N LYS A 24 10.70 9.40 4.74
CA LYS A 24 11.43 10.42 3.97
C LYS A 24 11.11 10.37 2.47
N SER A 25 9.84 10.17 2.13
CA SER A 25 9.30 10.14 0.78
C SER A 25 8.26 11.24 0.58
N ASN A 26 7.74 11.35 -0.64
CA ASN A 26 6.65 12.26 -1.00
C ASN A 26 5.31 11.50 -0.97
N GLU A 27 4.24 12.17 -0.53
CA GLU A 27 2.88 11.61 -0.48
C GLU A 27 2.41 11.08 -1.85
N ASP A 28 2.65 11.82 -2.93
CA ASP A 28 2.22 11.42 -4.28
C ASP A 28 2.96 10.17 -4.74
N ILE A 29 4.24 10.05 -4.39
CA ILE A 29 5.04 8.85 -4.67
C ILE A 29 4.48 7.68 -3.89
N LEU A 30 4.18 7.86 -2.60
CA LEU A 30 3.61 6.81 -1.74
C LEU A 30 2.26 6.32 -2.28
N ARG A 31 1.36 7.24 -2.68
CA ARG A 31 0.06 6.90 -3.26
C ARG A 31 0.22 6.12 -4.56
N ASN A 32 1.11 6.57 -5.44
CA ASN A 32 1.36 5.91 -6.71
C ASN A 32 1.95 4.51 -6.53
N ASP A 33 2.88 4.35 -5.59
CA ASP A 33 3.47 3.06 -5.31
C ASP A 33 2.44 2.09 -4.73
N LEU A 34 1.64 2.51 -3.73
CA LEU A 34 0.56 1.69 -3.20
C LEU A 34 -0.41 1.21 -4.30
N LYS A 35 -0.74 2.07 -5.26
CA LYS A 35 -1.54 1.69 -6.43
C LYS A 35 -0.84 0.63 -7.29
N LYS A 36 0.44 0.80 -7.63
CA LYS A 36 1.22 -0.23 -8.38
C LYS A 36 1.28 -1.56 -7.63
N PHE A 37 1.30 -1.52 -6.30
CA PHE A 37 1.23 -2.68 -5.43
C PHE A 37 -0.17 -3.28 -5.32
N GLY A 38 -1.17 -2.72 -5.99
CA GLY A 38 -2.53 -3.27 -6.04
C GLY A 38 -3.45 -2.80 -4.92
N PHE A 39 -3.06 -1.76 -4.18
CA PHE A 39 -3.91 -1.20 -3.14
C PHE A 39 -4.79 -0.07 -3.67
N HIS A 40 -6.08 -0.17 -3.34
CA HIS A 40 -7.08 0.83 -3.66
C HIS A 40 -7.77 1.31 -2.40
N TYR A 41 -8.05 2.61 -2.31
CA TYR A 41 -8.85 3.14 -1.22
C TYR A 41 -10.33 2.85 -1.52
N ASP A 42 -10.94 1.98 -0.72
CA ASP A 42 -12.38 1.71 -0.78
C ASP A 42 -13.12 2.75 0.07
N ASN A 43 -13.98 3.55 -0.59
CA ASN A 43 -14.76 4.59 0.08
C ASN A 43 -15.87 4.03 0.99
N ASN A 44 -16.40 2.84 0.70
CA ASN A 44 -17.43 2.19 1.51
C ASN A 44 -16.82 1.64 2.81
N GLU A 45 -15.65 1.01 2.69
CA GLU A 45 -14.93 0.45 3.84
C GLU A 45 -14.02 1.48 4.53
N ARG A 46 -13.83 2.66 3.91
CA ARG A 46 -12.95 3.75 4.34
C ARG A 46 -11.51 3.31 4.61
N LYS A 47 -11.03 2.32 3.84
CA LYS A 47 -9.73 1.68 4.05
C LYS A 47 -9.08 1.31 2.72
N LEU A 48 -7.76 1.18 2.73
CA LEU A 48 -7.00 0.54 1.66
C LEU A 48 -7.25 -0.96 1.67
N VAL A 49 -7.67 -1.46 0.52
CA VAL A 49 -7.89 -2.87 0.23
C VAL A 49 -6.95 -3.33 -0.87
N PHE A 50 -6.45 -4.54 -0.76
CA PHE A 50 -5.68 -5.16 -1.82
C PHE A 50 -6.63 -5.78 -2.84
N THR A 51 -6.57 -5.32 -4.09
CA THR A 51 -7.46 -5.78 -5.18
C THR A 51 -6.73 -6.64 -6.22
N GLY A 52 -5.43 -6.89 -6.03
CA GLY A 52 -4.56 -7.53 -7.01
C GLY A 52 -3.54 -6.55 -7.58
N TYR A 53 -2.36 -7.05 -7.97
CA TYR A 53 -1.30 -6.23 -8.53
C TYR A 53 -1.72 -5.62 -9.87
N GLU A 54 -1.58 -4.30 -10.04
CA GLU A 54 -1.91 -3.61 -11.30
C GLU A 54 -0.70 -3.50 -12.27
N SER A 55 0.41 -4.20 -11.97
CA SER A 55 1.72 -3.94 -12.58
C SER A 55 2.20 -5.10 -13.44
N GLU A 56 2.83 -4.78 -14.58
CA GLU A 56 3.58 -5.74 -15.42
C GLU A 56 4.71 -6.46 -14.65
N TYR A 57 5.11 -5.91 -13.49
CA TYR A 57 6.09 -6.48 -12.58
C TYR A 57 5.47 -7.32 -11.45
N GLU A 58 4.20 -7.74 -11.55
CA GLU A 58 3.49 -8.53 -10.52
C GLU A 58 4.38 -9.64 -9.91
N ASN A 59 5.02 -10.47 -10.74
CA ASN A 59 5.89 -11.55 -10.25
C ASN A 59 7.05 -11.03 -9.39
N THR A 60 7.70 -9.95 -9.82
CA THR A 60 8.77 -9.29 -9.06
C THR A 60 8.23 -8.71 -7.76
N LEU A 61 7.10 -8.00 -7.79
CA LEU A 61 6.49 -7.40 -6.61
C LEU A 61 6.06 -8.47 -5.60
N ARG A 62 5.52 -9.59 -6.06
CA ARG A 62 5.14 -10.73 -5.24
C ARG A 62 6.33 -11.40 -4.55
N ILE A 63 7.49 -11.46 -5.21
CA ILE A 63 8.72 -12.01 -4.63
C ILE A 63 9.34 -11.02 -3.64
N CYS A 64 9.40 -9.74 -4.00
CA CYS A 64 10.07 -8.71 -3.22
C CYS A 64 9.28 -8.22 -2.02
N TYR A 65 7.94 -8.32 -2.05
CA TYR A 65 7.03 -7.83 -1.00
C TYR A 65 6.10 -8.96 -0.53
N PRO A 66 6.66 -10.02 0.08
CA PRO A 66 5.89 -11.18 0.51
C PRO A 66 4.90 -10.85 1.64
N ASP A 67 5.10 -9.73 2.35
CA ASP A 67 4.21 -9.22 3.40
C ASP A 67 2.83 -8.78 2.87
N ILE A 68 2.72 -8.47 1.58
CA ILE A 68 1.43 -8.20 0.93
C ILE A 68 0.59 -9.47 0.80
N LYS A 69 1.23 -10.65 0.67
CA LYS A 69 0.55 -11.94 0.42
C LYS A 69 -0.48 -12.32 1.49
N GLY A 70 -0.31 -11.82 2.72
CA GLY A 70 -1.24 -12.05 3.83
C GLY A 70 -2.41 -11.07 3.91
N LEU A 71 -2.43 -10.02 3.08
CA LEU A 71 -3.49 -9.01 3.03
C LEU A 71 -4.57 -9.34 1.99
N SER A 72 -4.31 -10.33 1.12
CA SER A 72 -5.26 -10.88 0.16
C SER A 72 -6.08 -12.00 0.80
N THR A 73 -7.04 -11.65 1.65
CA THR A 73 -8.07 -12.60 2.12
C THR A 73 -9.40 -11.91 2.26
#